data_AF-A0A317VD66-F1
#
_entry.id   AF-A0A317VD66-F1
#
_cell.length_a   1.000
_cell.length_b   1.000
_cell.length_c   1.000
_cell.angle_alpha   90.00
_cell.angle_beta   90.00
_cell.angle_gamma   90.00
#
_symmetry.space_group_name_H-M   'P 1'
#
loop_
_entity.id
_entity.type
_entity.pdbx_description
1 polymer ?
#
loop_
_entity_poly.entity_id
_entity_poly.type
_entity_poly.pdbx_seq_one_letter_code
_entity_poly.pdbx_strand_id
1 'polypeptide(L)'
;MQPQDYAGRIPRDSFIISISVLLAPAVLGVLMRLFIRFRVQRQRLSVDDWLLVLALCFLLASIVIMYRKVIDPMYLLVAMELGIKDVAVPADIIEVGYVYHEWSAICLTVSWCAFGAVKLSFLFFFKKLIDRIKPWQIYWWAITVYTAAVLIYGSLIFFLSCPYYYDMRQFTCSVGSKKGKVVAESIILMVLDTLGDFLILAIPVNIIWKIRVRWTQRIILTLSLCLTVVMIILSIVRVSGLVYRDIVDTVWETYWQFLSAEVGVFLAAAVSFRSFFVAQNRTLSPPPFSVKRFLQESFSSPKRRHPDNMSSTWIYGNGSEMEVLASRSTTREFDVYGTQRHVDVEARSAC
;
A
#
# COMPACT_ATOMS: atom_id res chain seq x y z
N MET A 1 5.06 -13.67 38.26
CA MET A 1 4.67 -12.33 37.78
C MET A 1 5.43 -11.33 38.62
N GLN A 2 6.21 -10.48 37.98
CA GLN A 2 6.99 -9.45 38.66
C GLN A 2 6.11 -8.18 38.79
N PRO A 3 6.27 -7.35 39.83
CA PRO A 3 5.43 -6.17 40.04
C PRO A 3 5.46 -5.18 38.86
N GLN A 4 6.56 -5.10 38.12
CA GLN A 4 6.70 -4.31 36.89
C GLN A 4 5.78 -4.74 35.74
N ASP A 5 5.31 -5.99 35.71
CA ASP A 5 4.46 -6.50 34.63
C ASP A 5 3.08 -5.80 34.57
N TYR A 6 2.70 -5.13 35.65
CA TYR A 6 1.43 -4.38 35.80
C TYR A 6 1.63 -2.86 35.90
N ALA A 7 2.84 -2.37 35.64
CA ALA A 7 3.16 -0.95 35.78
C ALA A 7 2.43 -0.07 34.76
N GLY A 8 2.35 -0.54 33.51
CA GLY A 8 1.66 0.17 32.44
C GLY A 8 0.14 0.06 32.58
N ARG A 9 -0.59 1.00 31.96
CA ARG A 9 -2.05 0.93 31.81
C ARG A 9 -2.50 -0.38 31.13
N ILE A 10 -1.63 -0.96 30.33
CA ILE A 10 -1.79 -2.25 29.67
C ILE A 10 -0.79 -3.22 30.28
N PRO A 11 -1.23 -4.32 30.93
CA PRO A 11 -0.33 -5.33 31.47
C PRO A 11 0.52 -5.99 30.39
N ARG A 12 1.75 -6.39 30.75
CA ARG A 12 2.73 -6.99 29.83
C ARG A 12 2.17 -8.20 29.08
N ASP A 13 1.55 -9.13 29.80
CA ASP A 13 1.03 -10.36 29.19
C ASP A 13 -0.13 -10.05 28.22
N SER A 14 -1.00 -9.11 28.58
CA SER A 14 -2.09 -8.66 27.70
C SER A 14 -1.57 -8.01 26.42
N PHE A 15 -0.50 -7.21 26.51
CA PHE A 15 0.18 -6.64 25.34
C PHE A 15 0.72 -7.75 24.43
N ILE A 16 1.47 -8.71 24.98
CA ILE A 16 2.10 -9.78 24.20
C ILE A 16 1.04 -10.64 23.50
N ILE A 17 0.01 -11.06 24.25
CA ILE A 17 -1.04 -11.95 23.76
C ILE A 17 -1.82 -11.27 22.63
N SER A 18 -2.24 -10.01 22.82
CA SER A 18 -3.05 -9.30 21.83
C SER A 18 -2.30 -9.10 20.50
N ILE A 19 -1.06 -8.62 20.54
CA ILE A 19 -0.21 -8.46 19.34
C ILE A 19 0.04 -9.81 18.66
N SER A 20 0.40 -10.85 19.44
CA SER A 20 0.64 -12.19 18.88
C SER A 20 -0.59 -12.76 18.17
N VAL A 21 -1.77 -12.58 18.76
CA VAL A 21 -3.04 -13.09 18.20
C VAL A 21 -3.44 -12.34 16.94
N LEU A 22 -3.20 -11.02 16.88
CA LEU A 22 -3.52 -10.18 15.72
C LEU A 22 -2.52 -10.32 14.57
N LEU A 23 -1.28 -10.71 14.86
CA LEU A 23 -0.29 -11.03 13.84
C LEU A 23 -0.74 -12.21 12.95
N ALA A 24 -1.36 -13.23 13.54
CA ALA A 24 -1.80 -14.43 12.82
C ALA A 24 -2.75 -14.11 11.64
N PRO A 25 -3.89 -13.40 11.82
CA PRO A 25 -4.76 -13.03 10.70
C PRO A 25 -4.08 -12.07 9.73
N ALA A 26 -3.18 -11.17 10.17
CA ALA A 26 -2.44 -10.30 9.27
C ALA A 26 -1.53 -11.09 8.32
N VAL A 27 -0.73 -12.02 8.84
CA VAL A 27 0.13 -12.92 8.06
C VAL A 27 -0.70 -13.80 7.14
N LEU A 28 -1.74 -14.47 7.67
CA LEU A 28 -2.62 -15.34 6.88
C LEU A 28 -3.30 -14.56 5.75
N GLY A 29 -3.75 -13.34 6.01
CA GLY A 29 -4.35 -12.47 5.01
C GLY A 29 -3.39 -12.16 3.86
N VAL A 30 -2.14 -11.78 4.15
CA VAL A 30 -1.16 -11.49 3.09
C VAL A 30 -0.80 -12.77 2.32
N LEU A 31 -0.55 -13.88 3.01
CA LEU A 31 -0.21 -15.16 2.38
C LEU A 31 -1.33 -15.66 1.47
N MET A 32 -2.58 -15.62 1.95
CA MET A 32 -3.73 -16.04 1.16
C MET A 32 -3.94 -15.12 -0.06
N ARG A 33 -3.66 -13.81 0.07
CA ARG A 33 -3.72 -12.86 -1.06
C ARG A 33 -2.67 -13.20 -2.12
N LEU A 34 -1.44 -13.48 -1.71
CA LEU A 34 -0.39 -13.92 -2.62
C LEU A 34 -0.76 -15.26 -3.29
N PHE A 35 -1.25 -16.22 -2.51
CA PHE A 35 -1.68 -17.52 -3.01
C PHE A 35 -2.75 -17.39 -4.09
N ILE A 36 -3.80 -16.59 -3.86
CA ILE A 36 -4.87 -16.36 -4.84
C ILE A 36 -4.31 -15.72 -6.12
N ARG A 37 -3.45 -14.71 -6.01
CA ARG A 37 -2.89 -14.03 -7.18
C ARG A 37 -1.98 -14.93 -8.01
N PHE A 38 -1.09 -15.68 -7.35
CA PHE A 38 -0.18 -16.59 -8.03
C PHE A 38 -0.88 -17.82 -8.61
N ARG A 39 -1.71 -18.50 -7.82
CA ARG A 39 -2.30 -19.79 -8.22
C ARG A 39 -3.59 -19.64 -9.02
N VAL A 40 -4.46 -18.72 -8.63
CA VAL A 40 -5.81 -18.63 -9.23
C VAL A 40 -5.83 -17.63 -10.38
N GLN A 41 -5.25 -16.45 -10.19
CA GLN A 41 -5.31 -15.39 -11.19
C GLN A 41 -4.18 -15.46 -12.23
N ARG A 42 -3.05 -16.14 -11.93
CA ARG A 42 -1.82 -16.17 -12.77
C ARG A 42 -1.40 -14.77 -13.24
N GLN A 43 -1.65 -13.75 -12.43
CA GLN A 43 -1.32 -12.36 -12.75
C GLN A 43 0.04 -11.98 -12.16
N ARG A 44 0.74 -11.06 -12.83
CA ARG A 44 1.95 -10.45 -12.27
C ARG A 44 1.58 -9.67 -11.01
N LEU A 45 2.48 -9.69 -10.02
CA LEU A 45 2.33 -8.89 -8.81
C LEU A 45 2.23 -7.41 -9.16
N SER A 46 1.21 -6.76 -8.61
CA SER A 46 1.08 -5.33 -8.74
C SER A 46 1.95 -4.61 -7.71
N VAL A 47 2.24 -3.33 -7.97
CA VAL A 47 2.89 -2.43 -7.01
C VAL A 47 2.21 -2.46 -5.64
N ASP A 48 0.86 -2.51 -5.60
CA ASP A 48 0.11 -2.62 -4.33
C ASP A 48 0.35 -3.93 -3.56
N ASP A 49 0.62 -5.04 -4.27
CA ASP A 49 0.95 -6.32 -3.61
C ASP A 49 2.37 -6.29 -3.05
N TRP A 50 3.32 -5.71 -3.78
CA TRP A 50 4.70 -5.54 -3.31
C TRP A 50 4.78 -4.64 -2.07
N LEU A 51 4.03 -3.53 -2.06
CA LEU A 51 3.95 -2.66 -0.90
C LEU A 51 3.33 -3.34 0.31
N LEU A 52 2.33 -4.21 0.11
CA LEU A 52 1.75 -4.97 1.20
C LEU A 52 2.71 -6.04 1.76
N VAL A 53 3.48 -6.71 0.90
CA VAL A 53 4.53 -7.64 1.36
C VAL A 53 5.61 -6.89 2.13
N LEU A 54 6.04 -5.72 1.62
CA LEU A 54 6.98 -4.86 2.32
C LEU A 54 6.44 -4.42 3.69
N ALA A 55 5.15 -4.05 3.77
CA ALA A 55 4.51 -3.73 5.04
C ALA A 55 4.55 -4.90 6.02
N LEU A 56 4.27 -6.12 5.56
CA LEU A 56 4.37 -7.33 6.39
C LEU A 56 5.81 -7.57 6.87
N CYS A 57 6.81 -7.39 6.00
CA CYS A 57 8.22 -7.54 6.37
C CYS A 57 8.62 -6.55 7.47
N PHE A 58 8.24 -5.27 7.33
CA PHE A 58 8.49 -4.27 8.37
C PHE A 58 7.73 -4.59 9.67
N LEU A 59 6.47 -5.03 9.59
CA LEU A 59 5.70 -5.43 10.76
C LEU A 59 6.34 -6.61 11.51
N LEU A 60 6.78 -7.64 10.79
CA LEU A 60 7.47 -8.78 11.40
C LEU A 60 8.79 -8.36 12.03
N ALA A 61 9.57 -7.51 11.35
CA ALA A 61 10.82 -6.98 11.88
C ALA A 61 10.59 -6.15 13.16
N SER A 62 9.59 -5.26 13.18
CA SER A 62 9.28 -4.46 14.37
C SER A 62 8.83 -5.33 15.54
N ILE A 63 8.01 -6.36 15.30
CA ILE A 63 7.57 -7.31 16.35
C ILE A 63 8.74 -8.10 16.92
N VAL A 64 9.67 -8.57 16.07
CA VAL A 64 10.87 -9.28 16.53
C VAL A 64 11.74 -8.35 17.40
N ILE A 65 11.95 -7.10 16.98
CA ILE A 65 12.70 -6.12 17.76
C ILE A 65 11.98 -5.84 19.10
N MET A 66 10.66 -5.68 19.07
CA MET A 66 9.83 -5.43 20.24
C MET A 66 10.02 -6.51 21.31
N TYR A 67 9.85 -7.78 20.93
CA TYR A 67 9.97 -8.90 21.88
C TYR A 67 11.40 -9.15 22.35
N ARG A 68 12.41 -8.84 21.55
CA ARG A 68 13.81 -9.14 21.89
C ARG A 68 14.52 -8.03 22.66
N LYS A 69 14.14 -6.77 22.44
CA LYS A 69 14.95 -5.61 22.86
C LYS A 69 14.17 -4.53 23.60
N VAL A 70 12.86 -4.43 23.41
CA VAL A 70 12.09 -3.25 23.87
C VAL A 70 11.17 -3.59 25.04
N ILE A 71 10.46 -4.72 24.99
CA ILE A 71 9.36 -4.99 25.93
C ILE A 71 9.78 -5.02 27.40
N ASP A 72 10.83 -5.76 27.74
CA ASP A 72 11.27 -5.89 29.13
C ASP A 72 11.81 -4.57 29.71
N PRO A 73 12.73 -3.84 29.06
CA PRO A 73 13.18 -2.56 29.56
C PRO A 73 12.09 -1.49 29.57
N MET A 74 11.12 -1.53 28.64
CA MET A 74 9.97 -0.61 28.63
C MET A 74 9.17 -0.71 29.94
N TYR A 75 8.75 -1.93 30.32
CA TYR A 75 7.96 -2.12 31.54
C TYR A 75 8.76 -1.82 32.80
N LEU A 76 10.06 -2.12 32.82
CA LEU A 76 10.95 -1.77 33.94
C LEU A 76 11.08 -0.25 34.12
N LEU A 77 11.36 0.49 33.02
CA LEU A 77 11.52 1.94 33.07
C LEU A 77 10.23 2.64 33.49
N VAL A 78 9.08 2.22 32.95
CA VAL A 78 7.77 2.78 33.32
C VAL A 78 7.42 2.47 34.79
N ALA A 79 7.77 1.29 35.30
CA ALA A 79 7.58 0.96 36.71
C ALA A 79 8.36 1.88 37.65
N MET A 80 9.57 2.28 37.24
CA MET A 80 10.39 3.23 37.99
C MET A 80 9.87 4.66 37.87
N GLU A 81 9.46 5.10 36.68
CA GLU A 81 8.88 6.44 36.46
C GLU A 81 7.58 6.63 37.28
N LEU A 82 6.79 5.58 37.44
CA LEU A 82 5.58 5.57 38.28
C LEU A 82 5.84 5.33 39.77
N GLY A 83 7.09 5.07 40.17
CA GLY A 83 7.49 4.88 41.57
C GLY A 83 6.89 3.64 42.23
N ILE A 84 6.72 2.54 41.48
CA ILE A 84 6.17 1.29 42.02
C ILE A 84 7.17 0.67 43.00
N LYS A 85 6.68 0.28 44.18
CA LYS A 85 7.47 -0.36 45.24
C LYS A 85 7.81 -1.80 44.86
N ASP A 86 8.91 -2.33 45.40
CA ASP A 86 9.37 -3.73 45.22
C ASP A 86 9.84 -4.10 43.80
N VAL A 87 10.14 -3.10 42.96
CA VAL A 87 10.80 -3.32 41.67
C VAL A 87 12.30 -3.59 41.89
N ALA A 88 12.78 -4.74 41.42
CA ALA A 88 14.21 -5.05 41.45
C ALA A 88 14.94 -4.17 40.43
N VAL A 89 15.57 -3.09 40.89
CA VAL A 89 16.35 -2.19 40.04
C VAL A 89 17.75 -2.79 39.81
N PRO A 90 18.12 -3.15 38.57
CA PRO A 90 19.46 -3.63 38.28
C PRO A 90 20.50 -2.51 38.46
N ALA A 91 21.74 -2.87 38.82
CA ALA A 91 22.83 -1.91 38.99
C ALA A 91 23.13 -1.11 37.70
N ASP A 92 22.91 -1.73 36.54
CA ASP A 92 23.22 -1.17 35.22
C ASP A 92 22.03 -0.45 34.58
N ILE A 93 21.12 0.09 35.39
CA ILE A 93 19.85 0.67 34.91
C ILE A 93 20.02 1.82 33.91
N ILE A 94 21.10 2.58 34.03
CA ILE A 94 21.43 3.68 33.12
C ILE A 94 21.76 3.14 31.71
N GLU A 95 22.54 2.06 31.64
CA GLU A 95 22.89 1.39 30.38
C GLU A 95 21.64 0.77 29.74
N VAL A 96 20.79 0.12 30.55
CA VAL A 96 19.49 -0.39 30.10
C VAL A 96 18.64 0.73 29.49
N GLY A 97 18.65 1.92 30.09
CA GLY A 97 17.98 3.11 29.56
C GLY A 97 18.53 3.57 28.20
N TYR A 98 19.86 3.62 28.03
CA TYR A 98 20.49 3.97 26.74
C TYR A 98 20.12 3.00 25.63
N VAL A 99 20.26 1.70 25.91
CA VAL A 99 19.95 0.63 24.96
C VAL A 99 18.47 0.67 24.61
N TYR A 100 17.58 0.85 25.60
CA TYR A 100 16.15 0.99 25.36
C TYR A 100 15.79 2.16 24.45
N HIS A 101 16.36 3.36 24.69
CA HIS A 101 16.08 4.54 23.87
C HIS A 101 16.43 4.30 22.40
N GLU A 102 17.59 3.69 22.12
CA GLU A 102 18.02 3.37 20.76
C GLU A 102 17.09 2.33 20.10
N TRP A 103 16.85 1.20 20.76
CA TRP A 103 16.05 0.12 20.20
C TRP A 103 14.56 0.47 20.09
N SER A 104 14.02 1.27 21.00
CA SER A 104 12.63 1.75 20.93
C SER A 104 12.43 2.68 19.72
N ALA A 105 13.34 3.64 19.49
CA ALA A 105 13.28 4.51 18.32
C ALA A 105 13.34 3.73 17.00
N ILE A 106 14.23 2.73 16.90
CA ILE A 106 14.31 1.84 15.74
C ILE A 106 13.00 1.04 15.58
N CYS A 107 12.50 0.46 16.66
CA CYS A 107 11.30 -0.38 16.65
C CYS A 107 10.05 0.39 16.19
N LEU A 108 9.83 1.58 16.76
CA LEU A 108 8.72 2.46 16.41
C LEU A 108 8.84 2.98 14.97
N THR A 109 10.06 3.32 14.52
CA THR A 109 10.31 3.73 13.13
C THR A 109 9.99 2.61 12.14
N VAL A 110 10.43 1.38 12.40
CA VAL A 110 10.14 0.24 11.52
C VAL A 110 8.64 -0.06 11.51
N SER A 111 7.96 0.01 12.67
CA SER A 111 6.50 -0.12 12.74
C SER A 111 5.78 1.01 11.98
N TRP A 112 6.30 2.23 12.03
CA TRP A 112 5.80 3.38 11.29
C TRP A 112 5.94 3.18 9.78
N CYS A 113 7.08 2.65 9.32
CA CYS A 113 7.28 2.28 7.92
C CYS A 113 6.29 1.19 7.46
N ALA A 114 5.98 0.20 8.31
CA ALA A 114 4.96 -0.81 8.01
C ALA A 114 3.59 -0.17 7.74
N PHE A 115 3.16 0.71 8.65
CA PHE A 115 1.91 1.46 8.55
C PHE A 115 1.88 2.38 7.31
N GLY A 116 2.99 3.06 7.03
CA GLY A 116 3.16 3.86 5.82
C GLY A 116 3.06 3.07 4.52
N ALA A 117 3.68 1.89 4.46
CA ALA A 117 3.61 1.00 3.31
C ALA A 117 2.16 0.54 3.04
N VAL A 118 1.36 0.33 4.09
CA VAL A 118 -0.09 0.08 3.97
C VAL A 118 -0.82 1.27 3.34
N LYS A 119 -0.56 2.50 3.79
CA LYS A 119 -1.17 3.72 3.21
C LYS A 119 -0.82 3.88 1.73
N LEU A 120 0.44 3.69 1.38
CA LEU A 120 0.90 3.73 0.00
C LEU A 120 0.23 2.63 -0.84
N SER A 121 0.10 1.41 -0.31
CA SER A 121 -0.63 0.31 -0.99
C SER A 121 -2.08 0.71 -1.34
N PHE A 122 -2.82 1.33 -0.41
CA PHE A 122 -4.17 1.85 -0.71
C PHE A 122 -4.17 2.96 -1.75
N LEU A 123 -3.20 3.87 -1.65
CA LEU A 123 -3.10 4.99 -2.57
C LEU A 123 -2.86 4.47 -4.01
N PHE A 124 -1.95 3.52 -4.20
CA PHE A 124 -1.72 2.87 -5.49
C PHE A 124 -2.91 2.03 -5.96
N PHE A 125 -3.64 1.41 -5.04
CA PHE A 125 -4.89 0.73 -5.36
C PHE A 125 -5.92 1.72 -5.94
N PHE A 126 -6.10 2.90 -5.33
CA PHE A 126 -6.99 3.93 -5.85
C PHE A 126 -6.50 4.54 -7.15
N LYS A 127 -5.18 4.66 -7.39
CA LYS A 127 -4.61 5.12 -8.66
C LYS A 127 -5.19 4.36 -9.84
N LYS A 128 -5.27 3.03 -9.74
CA LYS A 128 -5.83 2.17 -10.80
C LYS A 128 -7.31 2.45 -11.06
N LEU A 129 -8.05 2.87 -10.04
CA LEU A 129 -9.47 3.16 -10.15
C LEU A 129 -9.75 4.51 -10.82
N ILE A 130 -8.87 5.50 -10.61
CA ILE A 130 -9.00 6.86 -11.14
C ILE A 130 -8.21 7.10 -12.43
N ASP A 131 -7.56 6.07 -12.99
CA ASP A 131 -6.59 6.20 -14.09
C ASP A 131 -7.16 6.88 -15.35
N ARG A 132 -8.49 6.88 -15.52
CA ARG A 132 -9.18 7.52 -16.64
C ARG A 132 -9.58 8.98 -16.40
N ILE A 133 -9.31 9.54 -15.21
CA ILE A 133 -9.81 10.87 -14.80
C ILE A 133 -8.63 11.79 -14.44
N LYS A 134 -8.16 12.56 -15.43
CA LYS A 134 -6.99 13.45 -15.33
C LYS A 134 -6.94 14.37 -14.09
N PRO A 135 -8.00 15.12 -13.71
CA PRO A 135 -7.91 16.00 -12.53
C PRO A 135 -7.66 15.22 -11.22
N TRP A 136 -8.20 13.99 -11.13
CA TRP A 136 -7.98 13.13 -9.97
C TRP A 136 -6.58 12.52 -9.94
N GLN A 137 -5.92 12.36 -11.10
CA GLN A 137 -4.52 11.94 -11.14
C GLN A 137 -3.59 13.02 -10.55
N ILE A 138 -3.87 14.31 -10.80
CA ILE A 138 -3.11 15.42 -10.20
C ILE A 138 -3.31 15.42 -8.68
N TYR A 139 -4.57 15.29 -8.23
CA TYR A 139 -4.90 15.17 -6.81
C TYR A 139 -4.20 13.98 -6.14
N TRP A 140 -4.16 12.83 -6.82
CA TRP A 140 -3.46 11.65 -6.35
C TRP A 140 -1.96 11.86 -6.17
N TRP A 141 -1.29 12.56 -7.09
CA TRP A 141 0.11 12.91 -6.95
C TRP A 141 0.35 13.84 -5.75
N ALA A 142 -0.52 14.84 -5.55
CA ALA A 142 -0.44 15.72 -4.39
C ALA A 142 -0.55 14.95 -3.07
N ILE A 143 -1.50 14.01 -2.96
CA ILE A 143 -1.64 13.14 -1.79
C ILE A 143 -0.42 12.24 -1.63
N THR A 144 0.10 11.67 -2.71
CA THR A 144 1.27 10.78 -2.65
C THR A 144 2.48 11.52 -2.09
N VAL A 145 2.74 12.74 -2.56
CA VAL A 145 3.82 13.60 -2.05
C VAL A 145 3.58 13.95 -0.59
N TYR A 146 2.34 14.30 -0.22
CA TYR A 146 1.97 14.58 1.17
C TYR A 146 2.23 13.37 2.09
N THR A 147 1.70 12.19 1.73
CA THR A 147 1.88 10.96 2.51
C THR A 147 3.36 10.58 2.61
N ALA A 148 4.13 10.73 1.54
CA ALA A 148 5.57 10.47 1.56
C ALA A 148 6.31 11.47 2.49
N ALA A 149 5.95 12.75 2.46
CA ALA A 149 6.54 13.75 3.35
C ALA A 149 6.23 13.46 4.83
N VAL A 150 4.99 13.10 5.15
CA VAL A 150 4.59 12.70 6.51
C VAL A 150 5.29 11.41 6.95
N LEU A 151 5.47 10.45 6.03
CA LEU A 151 6.23 9.23 6.31
C LEU A 151 7.68 9.53 6.69
N ILE A 152 8.34 10.39 5.91
CA ILE A 152 9.73 10.81 6.16
C ILE A 152 9.80 11.58 7.48
N TYR A 153 8.92 12.55 7.68
CA TYR A 153 8.86 13.33 8.92
C TYR A 153 8.68 12.42 10.14
N GLY A 154 7.73 11.49 10.11
CA GLY A 154 7.49 10.54 11.20
C GLY A 154 8.63 9.54 11.42
N SER A 155 9.39 9.20 10.38
CA SER A 155 10.58 8.34 10.54
C SER A 155 11.73 9.09 11.20
N LEU A 156 11.85 10.40 10.95
CA LEU A 156 12.91 11.23 11.52
C LEU A 156 12.60 11.68 12.96
N ILE A 157 11.32 11.91 13.29
CA ILE A 157 10.93 12.48 14.58
C ILE A 157 11.34 11.58 15.76
N PHE A 158 11.27 10.25 15.61
CA PHE A 158 11.72 9.31 16.64
C PHE A 158 13.20 9.46 17.02
N PHE A 159 14.04 9.98 16.12
CA PHE A 159 15.45 10.26 16.39
C PHE A 159 15.70 11.74 16.76
N LEU A 160 14.92 12.66 16.19
CA LEU A 160 15.13 14.11 16.36
C LEU A 160 14.48 14.68 17.62
N SER A 161 13.37 14.10 18.11
CA SER A 161 12.67 14.60 19.30
C SER A 161 13.53 14.55 20.56
N CYS A 162 14.42 13.56 20.66
CA CYS A 162 15.39 13.43 21.74
C CYS A 162 16.76 13.00 21.17
N PRO A 163 17.58 13.96 20.70
CA PRO A 163 18.83 13.68 19.99
C PRO A 163 20.01 13.36 20.93
N TYR A 164 19.74 12.88 22.15
CA TYR A 164 20.75 12.54 23.14
C TYR A 164 20.88 11.02 23.21
N TYR A 165 22.01 10.50 22.71
CA TYR A 165 22.36 9.08 22.80
C TYR A 165 23.53 8.94 23.77
N TYR A 166 23.45 7.98 24.70
CA TYR A 166 24.49 7.71 25.70
C TYR A 166 24.81 8.92 26.61
N ASP A 167 23.80 9.78 26.89
CA ASP A 167 23.91 10.93 27.80
C ASP A 167 22.71 10.95 28.78
N MET A 168 22.96 11.28 30.05
CA MET A 168 21.96 11.44 31.12
C MET A 168 20.81 12.39 30.74
N ARG A 169 21.05 13.31 29.81
CA ARG A 169 20.03 14.24 29.29
C ARG A 169 18.84 13.52 28.64
N GLN A 170 18.97 12.27 28.20
CA GLN A 170 17.88 11.50 27.60
C GLN A 170 16.66 11.36 28.53
N PHE A 171 16.88 11.18 29.83
CA PHE A 171 15.79 10.94 30.80
C PHE A 171 14.93 12.19 31.02
N THR A 172 15.43 13.36 30.65
CA THR A 172 14.67 14.62 30.69
C THR A 172 13.63 14.75 29.58
N CYS A 173 13.71 13.91 28.54
CA CYS A 173 12.74 13.88 27.44
C CYS A 173 11.39 13.30 27.87
N SER A 174 11.35 12.33 28.79
CA SER A 174 10.11 11.67 29.24
C SER A 174 9.44 12.35 30.45
N VAL A 175 10.22 12.88 31.40
CA VAL A 175 9.70 13.36 32.71
C VAL A 175 10.06 14.84 33.01
N GLY A 176 10.77 15.53 32.12
CA GLY A 176 11.36 16.85 32.39
C GLY A 176 10.79 18.04 31.58
N SER A 177 11.51 19.16 31.62
CA SER A 177 11.17 20.41 30.89
C SER A 177 11.05 20.23 29.37
N LYS A 178 11.70 19.20 28.80
CA LYS A 178 11.67 18.90 27.36
C LYS A 178 10.47 18.04 26.94
N LYS A 179 9.70 17.47 27.88
CA LYS A 179 8.53 16.62 27.60
C LYS A 179 7.52 17.30 26.69
N GLY A 180 7.26 18.59 26.92
CA GLY A 180 6.28 19.35 26.14
C GLY A 180 6.62 19.43 24.65
N LYS A 181 7.92 19.45 24.30
CA LYS A 181 8.36 19.45 22.90
C LYS A 181 8.11 18.10 22.24
N VAL A 182 8.50 17.00 22.90
CA VAL A 182 8.30 15.62 22.40
C VAL A 182 6.81 15.34 22.21
N VAL A 183 5.98 15.72 23.19
CA VAL A 183 4.51 15.58 23.10
C VAL A 183 3.93 16.43 21.97
N ALA A 184 4.36 17.68 21.82
CA ALA A 184 3.87 18.56 20.76
C ALA A 184 4.24 18.02 19.36
N GLU A 185 5.48 17.58 19.16
CA GLU A 185 5.93 16.97 17.90
C GLU A 185 5.16 15.69 17.58
N SER A 186 4.93 14.85 18.59
CA SER A 186 4.09 13.66 18.47
C SER A 186 2.67 14.05 18.04
N ILE A 187 2.02 15.00 18.72
CA ILE A 187 0.67 15.47 18.34
C ILE A 187 0.64 16.00 16.91
N ILE A 188 1.63 16.79 16.50
CA ILE A 188 1.74 17.33 15.13
C ILE A 188 1.82 16.19 14.11
N LEU A 189 2.69 15.20 14.34
CA LEU A 189 2.80 14.03 13.46
C LEU A 189 1.44 13.33 13.30
N MET A 190 0.71 13.16 14.39
CA MET A 190 -0.57 12.44 14.42
C MET A 190 -1.66 13.22 13.69
N VAL A 191 -1.68 14.54 13.84
CA VAL A 191 -2.61 15.43 13.12
C VAL A 191 -2.34 15.37 11.62
N LEU A 192 -1.06 15.44 11.22
CA LEU A 192 -0.68 15.31 9.81
C LEU A 192 -1.03 13.92 9.26
N ASP A 193 -0.79 12.87 10.03
CA ASP A 193 -1.14 11.50 9.65
C ASP A 193 -2.64 11.32 9.43
N THR A 194 -3.44 11.86 10.34
CA THR A 194 -4.91 11.81 10.29
C THR A 194 -5.45 12.66 9.13
N LEU A 195 -4.87 13.84 8.89
CA LEU A 195 -5.21 14.66 7.73
C LEU A 195 -4.93 13.91 6.42
N GLY A 196 -3.80 13.19 6.35
CA GLY A 196 -3.49 12.29 5.23
C GLY A 196 -4.56 11.23 5.01
N ASP A 197 -5.08 10.64 6.08
CA ASP A 197 -6.15 9.64 5.98
C ASP A 197 -7.46 10.24 5.45
N PHE A 198 -7.82 11.46 5.85
CA PHE A 198 -8.97 12.17 5.29
C PHE A 198 -8.80 12.47 3.79
N LEU A 199 -7.59 12.87 3.38
CA LEU A 199 -7.29 13.12 1.97
C LEU A 199 -7.38 11.83 1.13
N ILE A 200 -6.87 10.71 1.66
CA ILE A 200 -6.99 9.40 1.00
C ILE A 200 -8.47 8.98 0.93
N LEU A 201 -9.23 9.17 2.01
CA LEU A 201 -10.66 8.85 2.10
C LEU A 201 -11.52 9.67 1.12
N ALA A 202 -11.12 10.90 0.79
CA ALA A 202 -11.85 11.74 -0.17
C ALA A 202 -11.93 11.12 -1.57
N ILE A 203 -10.92 10.32 -1.98
CA ILE A 203 -10.87 9.67 -3.29
C ILE A 203 -12.06 8.70 -3.48
N PRO A 204 -12.23 7.63 -2.68
CA PRO A 204 -13.34 6.71 -2.85
C PRO A 204 -14.71 7.37 -2.62
N VAL A 205 -14.82 8.34 -1.70
CA VAL A 205 -16.08 9.07 -1.46
C VAL A 205 -16.53 9.79 -2.72
N ASN A 206 -15.66 10.56 -3.36
CA ASN A 206 -16.03 11.29 -4.56
C ASN A 206 -16.37 10.35 -5.73
N ILE A 207 -15.67 9.22 -5.87
CA ILE A 207 -15.97 8.21 -6.90
C ILE A 207 -17.38 7.65 -6.72
N ILE A 208 -17.77 7.35 -5.48
CA ILE A 208 -19.11 6.84 -5.15
C ILE A 208 -20.19 7.88 -5.53
N TRP A 209 -19.94 9.16 -5.26
CA TRP A 209 -20.93 10.22 -5.50
C TRP A 209 -21.09 10.59 -6.97
N LYS A 210 -20.01 10.58 -7.76
CA LYS A 210 -20.02 11.14 -9.12
C LYS A 210 -20.36 10.12 -10.22
N ILE A 211 -20.15 8.83 -9.98
CA ILE A 211 -20.27 7.80 -11.03
C ILE A 211 -21.41 6.84 -10.65
N ARG A 212 -22.27 6.45 -11.60
CA ARG A 212 -23.16 5.29 -11.43
C ARG A 212 -22.32 4.01 -11.37
N VAL A 213 -21.68 3.79 -10.23
CA VAL A 213 -20.78 2.66 -10.00
C VAL A 213 -21.58 1.36 -10.00
N ARG A 214 -21.12 0.36 -10.75
CA ARG A 214 -21.71 -0.99 -10.71
C ARG A 214 -21.65 -1.53 -9.26
N TRP A 215 -22.69 -2.22 -8.80
CA TRP A 215 -22.80 -2.76 -7.44
C TRP A 215 -21.53 -3.46 -6.93
N THR A 216 -20.84 -4.18 -7.81
CA THR A 216 -19.58 -4.86 -7.50
C THR A 216 -18.43 -3.94 -7.09
N GLN A 217 -18.29 -2.79 -7.75
CA GLN A 217 -17.27 -1.79 -7.44
C GLN A 217 -17.66 -0.96 -6.23
N ARG A 218 -18.97 -0.71 -6.05
CA ARG A 218 -19.52 0.03 -4.90
C ARG A 218 -19.06 -0.60 -3.58
N ILE A 219 -19.05 -1.93 -3.49
CA ILE A 219 -18.71 -2.56 -2.22
C ILE A 219 -17.21 -2.58 -1.93
N ILE A 220 -16.36 -2.62 -2.96
CA ILE A 220 -14.90 -2.45 -2.80
C ILE A 220 -14.62 -1.06 -2.22
N LEU A 221 -15.25 -0.03 -2.81
CA LEU A 221 -15.14 1.36 -2.34
C LEU A 221 -15.65 1.51 -0.90
N THR A 222 -16.80 0.92 -0.56
CA THR A 222 -17.36 0.94 0.80
C THR A 222 -16.44 0.25 1.82
N LEU A 223 -15.86 -0.91 1.46
CA LEU A 223 -14.96 -1.64 2.35
C LEU A 223 -13.66 -0.86 2.59
N SER A 224 -13.08 -0.27 1.54
CA SER A 224 -11.91 0.59 1.68
C SER A 224 -12.19 1.85 2.50
N LEU A 225 -13.42 2.37 2.43
CA LEU A 225 -13.87 3.51 3.22
C LEU A 225 -13.99 3.16 4.71
N CYS A 226 -14.61 2.02 5.03
CA CYS A 226 -14.69 1.51 6.40
C CYS A 226 -13.29 1.33 7.00
N LEU A 227 -12.36 0.78 6.21
CA LEU A 227 -10.97 0.59 6.60
C LEU A 227 -10.29 1.90 6.99
N THR A 228 -10.36 2.93 6.14
CA THR A 228 -9.76 4.24 6.45
C THR A 228 -10.36 4.86 7.71
N VAL A 229 -11.66 4.67 7.95
CA VAL A 229 -12.32 5.17 9.17
C VAL A 229 -11.81 4.45 10.41
N VAL A 230 -11.64 3.12 10.37
CA VAL A 230 -11.06 2.35 11.48
C VAL A 230 -9.65 2.86 11.80
N MET A 231 -8.82 3.11 10.78
CA MET A 231 -7.46 3.63 10.98
C MET A 231 -7.45 5.02 11.62
N ILE A 232 -8.36 5.91 11.22
CA ILE A 232 -8.53 7.24 11.84
C ILE A 232 -8.91 7.10 13.32
N ILE A 233 -9.84 6.19 13.65
CA ILE A 233 -10.25 5.95 15.05
C ILE A 233 -9.05 5.47 15.87
N LEU A 234 -8.26 4.53 15.37
CA LEU A 234 -7.06 4.03 16.06
C LEU A 234 -6.04 5.15 16.28
N SER A 235 -5.82 6.02 15.29
CA SER A 235 -4.96 7.20 15.42
C SER A 235 -5.43 8.16 16.53
N ILE A 236 -6.74 8.38 16.66
CA ILE A 236 -7.31 9.23 17.73
C ILE A 236 -7.11 8.59 19.10
N VAL A 237 -7.34 7.28 19.23
CA VAL A 237 -7.15 6.55 20.50
C VAL A 237 -5.69 6.56 20.93
N ARG A 238 -4.74 6.42 19.99
CA ARG A 238 -3.31 6.55 20.25
C ARG A 238 -2.97 7.91 20.88
N VAL A 239 -3.48 9.01 20.33
CA VAL A 239 -3.22 10.37 20.83
C VAL A 239 -3.86 10.62 22.19
N SER A 240 -5.08 10.13 22.40
CA SER A 240 -5.85 10.46 23.62
C SER A 240 -5.25 9.90 24.91
N GLY A 241 -4.42 8.85 24.83
CA GLY A 241 -3.70 8.29 25.98
C GLY A 241 -2.20 8.53 25.98
N LEU A 242 -1.68 9.44 25.14
CA LEU A 242 -0.24 9.71 25.04
C LEU A 242 0.38 10.23 26.36
N VAL A 243 -0.40 10.96 27.16
CA VAL A 243 0.04 11.50 28.45
C VAL A 243 -0.79 10.88 29.57
N TYR A 244 -0.11 10.28 30.54
CA TYR A 244 -0.74 9.71 31.74
C TYR A 244 0.07 10.11 32.97
N ARG A 245 -0.59 10.64 34.01
CA ARG A 245 0.06 11.08 35.28
C ARG A 245 1.33 11.95 35.07
N ASP A 246 1.24 12.94 34.19
CA ASP A 246 2.32 13.88 33.85
C ASP A 246 3.57 13.29 33.17
N ILE A 247 3.55 12.00 32.85
CA ILE A 247 4.59 11.30 32.06
C ILE A 247 4.06 10.90 30.68
N VAL A 248 4.96 10.69 29.72
CA VAL A 248 4.63 10.15 28.40
C VAL A 248 4.41 8.64 28.53
N ASP A 249 3.20 8.16 28.23
CA ASP A 249 2.87 6.74 28.34
C ASP A 249 3.39 5.98 27.11
N THR A 250 4.66 5.61 27.18
CA THR A 250 5.36 4.89 26.11
C THR A 250 4.75 3.52 25.85
N VAL A 251 4.19 2.85 26.87
CA VAL A 251 3.49 1.56 26.71
C VAL A 251 2.23 1.75 25.87
N TRP A 252 1.42 2.77 26.19
CA TRP A 252 0.20 3.10 25.44
C TRP A 252 0.52 3.45 23.99
N GLU A 253 1.44 4.39 23.77
CA GLU A 253 1.84 4.82 22.43
C GLU A 253 2.29 3.63 21.57
N THR A 254 3.22 2.84 22.11
CA THR A 254 3.77 1.66 21.43
C THR A 254 2.68 0.64 21.12
N TYR A 255 1.82 0.33 22.09
CA TYR A 255 0.73 -0.63 21.90
C TYR A 255 -0.19 -0.24 20.73
N TRP A 256 -0.70 1.00 20.75
CA TRP A 256 -1.63 1.45 19.72
C TRP A 256 -0.97 1.63 18.36
N GLN A 257 0.33 1.94 18.31
CA GLN A 257 1.11 1.98 17.08
C GLN A 257 1.17 0.59 16.42
N PHE A 258 1.52 -0.44 17.18
CA PHE A 258 1.58 -1.82 16.68
C PHE A 258 0.20 -2.32 16.27
N LEU A 259 -0.81 -2.10 17.11
CA LEU A 259 -2.19 -2.47 16.81
C LEU A 259 -2.66 -1.85 15.49
N SER A 260 -2.34 -0.58 15.25
CA SER A 260 -2.68 0.12 14.00
C SER A 260 -1.98 -0.48 12.80
N ALA A 261 -0.71 -0.86 12.93
CA ALA A 261 0.04 -1.50 11.85
C ALA A 261 -0.52 -2.89 11.51
N GLU A 262 -0.80 -3.73 12.50
CA GLU A 262 -1.37 -5.08 12.30
C GLU A 262 -2.76 -5.03 11.67
N VAL A 263 -3.66 -4.21 12.23
CA VAL A 263 -5.02 -4.01 11.71
C VAL A 263 -4.95 -3.44 10.29
N GLY A 264 -4.05 -2.49 10.03
CA GLY A 264 -3.82 -1.93 8.70
C GLY A 264 -3.44 -2.99 7.68
N VAL A 265 -2.44 -3.84 7.98
CA VAL A 265 -2.00 -4.93 7.10
C VAL A 265 -3.11 -5.94 6.87
N PHE A 266 -3.80 -6.38 7.94
CA PHE A 266 -4.90 -7.33 7.85
C PHE A 266 -6.04 -6.79 6.96
N LEU A 267 -6.51 -5.57 7.22
CA LEU A 267 -7.61 -4.99 6.48
C LEU A 267 -7.20 -4.73 5.01
N ALA A 268 -5.95 -4.34 4.75
CA ALA A 268 -5.42 -4.17 3.39
C ALA A 268 -5.37 -5.48 2.60
N ALA A 269 -5.03 -6.58 3.25
CA ALA A 269 -5.18 -7.91 2.65
C ALA A 269 -6.66 -8.22 2.39
N ALA A 270 -7.54 -7.96 3.35
CA ALA A 270 -8.96 -8.26 3.28
C ALA A 270 -9.69 -7.55 2.12
N VAL A 271 -9.37 -6.28 1.86
CA VAL A 271 -9.98 -5.50 0.76
C VAL A 271 -9.78 -6.17 -0.60
N SER A 272 -8.69 -6.92 -0.78
CA SER A 272 -8.38 -7.57 -2.05
C SER A 272 -9.11 -8.89 -2.28
N PHE A 273 -9.49 -9.61 -1.23
CA PHE A 273 -10.22 -10.88 -1.37
C PHE A 273 -11.59 -10.72 -2.02
N ARG A 274 -12.23 -9.56 -1.83
CA ARG A 274 -13.57 -9.34 -2.38
C ARG A 274 -13.59 -9.28 -3.90
N SER A 275 -12.54 -8.75 -4.52
CA SER A 275 -12.42 -8.71 -5.98
C SER A 275 -12.50 -10.13 -6.58
N PHE A 276 -11.99 -11.12 -5.85
CA PHE A 276 -12.02 -12.53 -6.25
C PHE A 276 -13.43 -13.16 -6.19
N PHE A 277 -14.13 -13.08 -5.05
CA PHE A 277 -15.50 -13.63 -4.93
C PHE A 277 -16.46 -13.03 -5.95
N VAL A 278 -16.31 -11.73 -6.23
CA VAL A 278 -17.11 -11.02 -7.23
C VAL A 278 -16.79 -11.48 -8.66
N ALA A 279 -15.53 -11.84 -8.96
CA ALA A 279 -15.15 -12.38 -10.26
C ALA A 279 -15.64 -13.83 -10.46
N GLN A 280 -15.68 -14.63 -9.40
CA GLN A 280 -16.17 -16.00 -9.43
C GLN A 280 -17.68 -16.07 -9.69
N ASN A 281 -18.48 -15.16 -9.12
CA ASN A 281 -19.92 -15.08 -9.42
C ASN A 281 -20.22 -14.71 -10.88
N ARG A 282 -19.29 -14.05 -11.59
CA ARG A 282 -19.44 -13.76 -13.03
C ARG A 282 -19.11 -14.95 -13.92
N THR A 283 -18.30 -15.90 -13.46
CA THR A 283 -17.97 -17.13 -14.20
C THR A 283 -18.98 -18.24 -13.96
N LEU A 284 -19.68 -18.23 -12.81
CA LEU A 284 -20.82 -19.13 -12.53
C LEU A 284 -22.16 -18.69 -13.15
N SER A 285 -22.24 -17.48 -13.71
CA SER A 285 -23.37 -17.10 -14.55
C SER A 285 -23.05 -17.58 -15.98
N PRO A 286 -23.67 -18.67 -16.49
CA PRO A 286 -23.53 -18.98 -17.90
C PRO A 286 -23.94 -17.74 -18.70
N PRO A 287 -23.26 -17.42 -19.83
CA PRO A 287 -23.79 -16.41 -20.73
C PRO A 287 -25.24 -16.77 -21.00
N PRO A 288 -26.20 -15.82 -21.00
CA PRO A 288 -27.55 -16.14 -21.42
C PRO A 288 -27.39 -16.71 -22.83
N PHE A 289 -27.52 -18.04 -22.94
CA PHE A 289 -27.56 -18.72 -24.21
C PHE A 289 -28.78 -18.08 -24.86
N SER A 290 -28.53 -17.17 -25.80
CA SER A 290 -29.59 -16.44 -26.47
C SER A 290 -30.27 -17.48 -27.35
N VAL A 291 -31.22 -18.21 -26.77
CA VAL A 291 -32.11 -19.13 -27.45
C VAL A 291 -32.81 -18.39 -28.61
N LYS A 292 -32.98 -17.06 -28.48
CA LYS A 292 -33.41 -16.20 -29.59
C LYS A 292 -32.47 -16.23 -30.79
N ARG A 293 -31.14 -16.19 -30.61
CA ARG A 293 -30.19 -16.20 -31.74
C ARG A 293 -30.15 -17.58 -32.42
N PHE A 294 -30.21 -18.65 -31.62
CA PHE A 294 -30.23 -20.02 -32.13
C PHE A 294 -31.57 -20.38 -32.79
N LEU A 295 -32.71 -19.94 -32.23
CA LEU A 295 -34.03 -20.09 -32.88
C LEU A 295 -34.14 -19.20 -34.12
N GLN A 296 -33.60 -17.99 -34.11
CA GLN A 296 -33.65 -17.10 -35.29
C GLN A 296 -32.80 -17.65 -36.45
N GLU A 297 -31.67 -18.30 -36.17
CA GLU A 297 -30.90 -19.04 -37.18
C GLU A 297 -31.55 -20.36 -37.60
N SER A 298 -32.29 -21.03 -36.70
CA SER A 298 -32.99 -22.28 -37.01
C SER A 298 -34.33 -22.08 -37.74
N PHE A 299 -34.96 -20.91 -37.63
CA PHE A 299 -36.17 -20.54 -38.37
C PHE A 299 -35.90 -19.81 -39.69
N SER A 300 -34.66 -19.36 -39.95
CA SER A 300 -34.25 -18.93 -41.29
C SER A 300 -33.89 -20.15 -42.14
N SER A 301 -34.91 -20.86 -42.62
CA SER A 301 -34.73 -21.91 -43.63
C SER A 301 -34.14 -21.32 -44.92
N PRO A 302 -33.17 -22.01 -45.56
CA PRO A 302 -32.58 -21.55 -46.82
C PRO A 302 -33.61 -21.67 -47.94
N LYS A 303 -34.03 -20.53 -48.49
CA LYS A 303 -34.84 -20.49 -49.72
C LYS A 303 -34.00 -21.06 -50.86
N ARG A 304 -34.25 -22.32 -51.21
CA ARG A 304 -33.65 -23.00 -52.37
C ARG A 304 -34.11 -22.35 -53.67
N ARG A 305 -33.13 -22.27 -54.57
CA ARG A 305 -33.07 -21.72 -55.93
C ARG A 305 -34.21 -22.16 -56.86
N HIS A 306 -34.52 -21.28 -57.81
CA HIS A 306 -34.92 -21.65 -59.17
C HIS A 306 -34.00 -20.90 -60.14
N PRO A 307 -33.15 -21.57 -60.95
CA PRO A 307 -32.66 -21.02 -62.20
C PRO A 307 -33.67 -21.38 -63.30
N ASP A 308 -33.83 -20.53 -64.31
CA ASP A 308 -34.04 -20.93 -65.71
C ASP A 308 -34.07 -19.69 -66.62
N ASN A 309 -33.29 -19.78 -67.71
CA ASN A 309 -33.28 -18.99 -68.94
C ASN A 309 -32.91 -17.48 -68.86
N MET A 310 -32.15 -16.89 -69.80
CA MET A 310 -31.46 -17.34 -71.01
C MET A 310 -30.70 -16.11 -71.57
N SER A 311 -29.42 -16.23 -71.88
CA SER A 311 -28.82 -15.68 -73.12
C SER A 311 -27.34 -16.06 -73.21
N SER A 312 -27.07 -16.86 -74.25
CA SER A 312 -25.81 -17.10 -74.95
C SER A 312 -24.91 -15.86 -75.04
N THR A 313 -23.58 -15.94 -75.06
CA THR A 313 -22.82 -16.29 -76.27
C THR A 313 -21.29 -16.31 -76.04
N TRP A 314 -20.62 -17.29 -76.68
CA TRP A 314 -19.24 -17.33 -77.24
C TRP A 314 -18.02 -17.14 -76.30
N ILE A 315 -17.25 -18.21 -75.98
CA ILE A 315 -16.06 -18.76 -76.69
C ILE A 315 -14.72 -18.04 -76.36
N TYR A 316 -13.87 -18.71 -75.57
CA TYR A 316 -12.50 -19.20 -75.90
C TYR A 316 -11.75 -19.51 -74.59
N GLY A 317 -11.27 -20.74 -74.45
CA GLY A 317 -10.32 -21.13 -73.40
C GLY A 317 -8.88 -21.07 -73.92
N ASN A 318 -7.98 -20.60 -73.06
CA ASN A 318 -6.53 -20.86 -73.03
C ASN A 318 -6.07 -20.34 -71.65
N GLY A 319 -5.39 -21.09 -70.78
CA GLY A 319 -4.01 -21.55 -70.96
C GLY A 319 -3.15 -20.32 -71.23
N SER A 320 -2.43 -19.70 -70.29
CA SER A 320 -1.35 -20.25 -69.44
C SER A 320 -0.70 -19.06 -68.72
N GLU A 321 -0.24 -19.20 -67.48
CA GLU A 321 1.03 -18.61 -67.01
C GLU A 321 1.34 -19.12 -65.59
N MET A 322 2.14 -20.17 -65.55
CA MET A 322 3.02 -20.54 -64.45
C MET A 322 4.38 -19.85 -64.74
N GLU A 323 5.19 -19.59 -63.71
CA GLU A 323 6.60 -19.12 -63.76
C GLU A 323 6.89 -17.62 -63.79
N VAL A 324 7.03 -17.02 -62.60
CA VAL A 324 8.19 -16.16 -62.26
C VAL A 324 8.48 -16.37 -60.76
N LEU A 325 9.19 -17.45 -60.41
CA LEU A 325 10.63 -17.47 -60.08
C LEU A 325 11.02 -16.42 -59.02
N ALA A 326 11.37 -16.81 -57.79
CA ALA A 326 12.64 -17.46 -57.50
C ALA A 326 13.86 -16.68 -58.04
N SER A 327 14.00 -15.40 -57.69
CA SER A 327 15.31 -14.73 -57.69
C SER A 327 15.23 -13.41 -56.91
N ARG A 328 15.57 -13.42 -55.62
CA ARG A 328 16.14 -12.23 -54.96
C ARG A 328 16.87 -12.60 -53.68
N SER A 329 17.94 -13.36 -53.86
CA SER A 329 19.10 -13.27 -52.96
C SER A 329 20.33 -13.02 -53.83
N THR A 330 21.15 -12.05 -53.38
CA THR A 330 22.59 -11.92 -53.61
C THR A 330 23.10 -11.32 -54.94
N THR A 331 23.57 -10.07 -54.89
CA THR A 331 24.91 -9.58 -55.32
C THR A 331 24.98 -8.07 -54.99
N ARG A 332 25.95 -7.58 -54.17
CA ARG A 332 27.30 -7.06 -54.54
C ARG A 332 27.22 -5.95 -55.60
N GLU A 333 27.93 -4.84 -55.61
CA GLU A 333 29.09 -4.21 -54.95
C GLU A 333 28.98 -2.72 -55.36
N PHE A 334 29.24 -1.75 -54.48
CA PHE A 334 30.44 -0.86 -54.46
C PHE A 334 30.73 -0.02 -55.72
N ASP A 335 31.22 1.20 -55.42
CA ASP A 335 31.98 2.16 -56.25
C ASP A 335 31.21 3.18 -57.12
N VAL A 336 31.60 4.45 -57.28
CA VAL A 336 32.55 5.38 -56.61
C VAL A 336 32.44 6.76 -57.33
N TYR A 337 33.04 7.81 -56.76
CA TYR A 337 33.20 9.21 -57.27
C TYR A 337 31.92 10.07 -57.32
N GLY A 338 31.84 11.26 -56.73
CA GLY A 338 32.87 12.19 -56.25
C GLY A 338 32.59 13.58 -56.83
N THR A 339 33.04 14.61 -56.09
CA THR A 339 33.46 15.94 -56.59
C THR A 339 32.49 17.12 -56.40
N GLN A 340 32.74 17.85 -55.28
CA GLN A 340 32.86 19.33 -55.15
C GLN A 340 31.62 20.21 -55.42
N ARG A 341 31.40 21.35 -54.76
CA ARG A 341 32.29 22.28 -54.01
C ARG A 341 31.36 23.26 -53.24
N HIS A 342 31.77 23.64 -52.00
CA HIS A 342 31.95 25.03 -51.49
C HIS A 342 30.84 26.10 -51.68
N VAL A 343 30.58 27.08 -50.82
CA VAL A 343 31.04 27.54 -49.48
C VAL A 343 30.17 28.79 -49.19
N ASP A 344 29.57 28.93 -48.01
CA ASP A 344 29.87 29.95 -46.97
C ASP A 344 28.88 31.13 -46.89
N VAL A 345 28.56 31.47 -45.63
CA VAL A 345 28.29 32.82 -45.06
C VAL A 345 26.98 33.50 -45.55
N GLU A 346 26.07 33.96 -44.68
CA GLU A 346 26.21 35.20 -43.92
C GLU A 346 25.14 35.38 -42.82
N ALA A 347 25.49 36.19 -41.83
CA ALA A 347 24.75 36.52 -40.63
C ALA A 347 23.91 37.81 -40.77
N ARG A 348 23.00 38.05 -39.79
CA ARG A 348 22.29 39.31 -39.46
C ARG A 348 21.22 39.71 -40.51
N SER A 349 20.08 40.36 -40.21
CA SER A 349 19.63 41.18 -39.10
C SER A 349 18.10 41.36 -39.12
N ALA A 350 17.51 41.54 -37.93
CA ALA A 350 16.43 42.46 -37.56
C ALA A 350 15.29 42.79 -38.55
N CYS A 351 14.06 42.51 -38.11
CA CYS A 351 12.99 43.50 -38.03
C CYS A 351 12.08 43.19 -36.85
#